data_AF-A0A0E9MEU7-F1
#
_entry.id   AF-A0A0E9MEU7-F1
#
_cell.length_a   1.000
_cell.length_b   1.000
_cell.length_c   1.000
_cell.angle_alpha   90.00
_cell.angle_beta   90.00
_cell.angle_gamma   90.00
#
_symmetry.space_group_name_H-M   'P 1'
#
loop_
_entity.id
_entity.type
_entity.pdbx_description
1 polymer ?
#
loop_
_entity_poly.entity_id
_entity_poly.type
_entity_poly.pdbx_seq_one_letter_code
_entity_poly.pdbx_strand_id
1 'polypeptide(L)'
;MGKVITYAKNNKQCFCQIKFESGERILISISGPPNAAVKIFKLGFFGTIPIQTVWEYSAKIAGDFDAYIHGLQLMFPEIKHPLDDIRDRLLVCTSISEARNYLLTNQRNVGV
;
A
#
# COMPACT_ATOMS: atom_id res chain seq x y z
N MET A 1 -4.99 11.58 -12.80
CA MET A 1 -4.99 10.86 -11.52
C MET A 1 -5.20 9.37 -11.75
N GLY A 2 -4.65 8.52 -10.89
CA GLY A 2 -4.88 7.08 -10.94
C GLY A 2 -6.35 6.70 -10.77
N LYS A 3 -6.72 5.50 -11.20
CA LYS A 3 -8.09 4.97 -11.11
C LYS A 3 -8.13 3.69 -10.29
N VAL A 4 -9.08 3.60 -9.36
CA VAL A 4 -9.39 2.34 -8.66
C VAL A 4 -10.02 1.36 -9.65
N ILE A 5 -9.43 0.16 -9.77
CA ILE A 5 -9.94 -0.91 -10.64
C ILE A 5 -10.77 -1.89 -9.83
N THR A 6 -10.26 -2.29 -8.67
CA THR A 6 -10.90 -3.25 -7.78
C THR A 6 -10.66 -2.80 -6.35
N TYR A 7 -11.65 -2.99 -5.50
CA TYR A 7 -11.56 -2.67 -4.07
C TYR A 7 -12.34 -3.71 -3.29
N ALA A 8 -11.72 -4.26 -2.25
CA ALA A 8 -12.38 -5.13 -1.30
C ALA A 8 -11.90 -4.79 0.11
N LYS A 9 -12.83 -4.39 0.97
CA LYS A 9 -12.62 -4.20 2.41
C LYS A 9 -13.72 -4.92 3.15
N ASN A 10 -13.44 -6.14 3.59
CA ASN A 10 -14.32 -6.96 4.41
C ASN A 10 -13.49 -7.81 5.38
N ASN A 11 -14.14 -8.57 6.27
CA ASN A 11 -13.47 -9.37 7.30
C ASN A 11 -12.52 -10.45 6.75
N LYS A 12 -12.57 -10.76 5.45
CA LYS A 12 -11.74 -11.79 4.79
C LYS A 12 -10.70 -11.21 3.84
N GLN A 13 -10.92 -10.01 3.32
CA GLN A 13 -10.14 -9.41 2.23
C GLN A 13 -9.99 -7.91 2.44
N CYS A 14 -8.76 -7.43 2.42
CA CYS A 14 -8.43 -6.02 2.50
C CYS A 14 -7.40 -5.66 1.43
N PHE A 15 -7.89 -5.32 0.24
CA PHE A 15 -7.03 -4.96 -0.89
C PHE A 15 -7.66 -3.93 -1.83
N CYS A 16 -6.81 -3.21 -2.56
CA CYS A 16 -7.20 -2.23 -3.57
C CYS A 16 -6.26 -2.32 -4.77
N GLN A 17 -6.81 -2.31 -5.97
CA GLN A 17 -6.03 -2.19 -7.20
C GLN A 17 -6.15 -0.79 -7.79
N ILE A 18 -5.02 -0.21 -8.16
CA ILE A 18 -4.95 1.10 -8.80
C ILE A 18 -4.30 0.93 -10.18
N LYS A 19 -4.88 1.55 -11.21
CA LYS A 19 -4.26 1.76 -12.51
C LYS A 19 -3.79 3.20 -12.60
N PHE A 20 -2.51 3.40 -12.86
CA PHE A 20 -1.91 4.71 -13.04
C PHE A 20 -2.08 5.22 -14.48
N GLU A 21 -1.81 6.50 -14.70
CA GLU A 21 -1.84 7.12 -16.03
C GLU A 21 -0.76 6.54 -16.96
N SER A 22 0.38 6.12 -16.40
CA SER A 22 1.41 5.35 -17.13
C SER A 22 0.89 4.03 -17.71
N GLY A 23 -0.33 3.60 -17.34
CA GLY A 23 -0.93 2.34 -17.74
C GLY A 23 -0.57 1.16 -16.82
N GLU A 24 0.43 1.35 -15.95
CA GLU A 24 0.84 0.38 -14.94
C GLU A 24 -0.24 0.18 -13.87
N ARG A 25 -0.20 -0.98 -13.22
CA ARG A 25 -1.14 -1.33 -12.15
C ARG A 25 -0.44 -1.79 -10.91
N ILE A 26 -1.02 -1.46 -9.76
CA ILE A 26 -0.59 -1.96 -8.46
C ILE A 26 -1.73 -2.63 -7.71
N LEU A 27 -1.36 -3.55 -6.83
CA LEU A 27 -2.21 -4.12 -5.79
C LEU A 27 -1.68 -3.68 -4.43
N ILE A 28 -2.49 -2.94 -3.69
CA ILE A 28 -2.31 -2.67 -2.26
C ILE A 28 -3.01 -3.81 -1.52
N SER A 29 -2.28 -4.53 -0.69
CA SER A 29 -2.80 -5.64 0.11
C SER A 29 -2.43 -5.43 1.57
N ILE A 30 -3.42 -5.51 2.46
CA ILE A 30 -3.22 -5.45 3.91
C ILE A 30 -3.59 -6.80 4.50
N SER A 31 -2.65 -7.43 5.18
CA SER A 31 -2.85 -8.64 5.96
C SER A 31 -2.87 -8.32 7.45
N GLY A 32 -3.76 -8.99 8.19
CA GLY A 32 -3.82 -8.93 9.65
C GLY A 32 -2.90 -9.99 10.31
N PRO A 33 -2.97 -10.10 11.65
CA PRO A 33 -2.23 -11.12 12.41
C PRO A 33 -2.53 -12.55 11.91
N PRO A 34 -1.56 -13.48 11.97
CA PRO A 34 -0.23 -13.34 12.58
C PRO A 34 0.82 -12.65 11.68
N ASN A 35 0.52 -12.50 10.38
CA ASN A 35 1.46 -11.94 9.40
C ASN A 35 1.04 -10.52 8.99
N ALA A 36 0.96 -9.62 9.98
CA ALA A 36 0.50 -8.26 9.75
C ALA A 36 1.47 -7.51 8.82
N ALA A 37 0.97 -7.07 7.67
CA ALA A 37 1.76 -6.39 6.67
C ALA A 37 0.90 -5.58 5.71
N VAL A 38 1.46 -4.48 5.22
CA VAL A 38 1.00 -3.78 4.02
C VAL A 38 2.00 -4.05 2.91
N LYS A 39 1.52 -4.62 1.81
CA LYS A 39 2.32 -4.91 0.63
C LYS A 39 1.71 -4.25 -0.58
N ILE A 40 2.56 -3.60 -1.36
CA ILE A 40 2.19 -2.97 -2.62
C ILE A 40 2.96 -3.67 -3.72
N PHE A 41 2.24 -4.33 -4.61
CA PHE A 41 2.81 -5.09 -5.72
C PHE A 41 2.53 -4.41 -7.05
N LYS A 42 3.49 -4.45 -7.98
CA LYS A 42 3.25 -4.21 -9.39
C LYS A 42 2.54 -5.42 -9.98
N LEU A 43 1.49 -5.18 -10.75
CA LEU A 43 0.75 -6.23 -11.45
C LEU A 43 1.14 -6.27 -12.93
N GLY A 44 1.49 -7.46 -13.41
CA GLY A 44 1.68 -7.80 -14.81
C GLY A 44 0.46 -8.48 -15.42
N PHE A 45 0.59 -8.94 -16.67
CA PHE A 45 -0.42 -9.75 -17.39
C PHE A 45 -1.84 -9.17 -17.27
N PHE A 46 -2.07 -7.99 -17.87
CA PHE A 46 -3.35 -7.26 -17.78
C PHE A 46 -3.83 -6.90 -16.36
N GLY A 47 -2.95 -6.96 -15.36
CA GLY A 47 -3.26 -6.53 -13.99
C GLY A 47 -3.73 -7.64 -13.07
N THR A 48 -3.39 -8.90 -13.33
CA THR A 48 -3.84 -10.05 -12.54
C THR A 48 -2.74 -10.67 -11.69
N ILE A 49 -1.48 -10.64 -12.15
CA ILE A 49 -0.38 -11.37 -11.53
C ILE A 49 0.59 -10.37 -10.86
N PRO A 50 0.82 -10.46 -9.54
CA PRO A 50 1.92 -9.75 -8.89
C PRO A 50 3.26 -10.19 -9.48
N ILE A 51 4.03 -9.24 -10.05
CA ILE A 51 5.34 -9.52 -10.67
C ILE A 51 6.50 -8.92 -9.90
N GLN A 52 6.25 -7.94 -9.01
CA GLN A 52 7.29 -7.27 -8.25
C GLN A 52 6.70 -6.60 -7.00
N THR A 53 7.37 -6.70 -5.86
CA THR A 53 7.06 -5.88 -4.67
C THR A 53 7.61 -4.47 -4.85
N VAL A 54 6.72 -3.48 -4.87
CA VAL A 54 7.07 -2.06 -4.98
C VAL A 54 7.45 -1.49 -3.61
N TRP A 55 6.67 -1.87 -2.59
CA TRP A 55 6.86 -1.45 -1.21
C TRP A 55 6.24 -2.47 -0.27
N GLU A 56 6.87 -2.66 0.90
CA GLU A 56 6.37 -3.52 1.96
C GLU A 56 6.72 -2.90 3.31
N TYR A 57 5.74 -2.89 4.22
CA TYR A 57 5.93 -2.61 5.63
C TYR A 57 5.17 -3.65 6.44
N SER A 58 5.84 -4.32 7.36
CA SER A 58 5.29 -5.44 8.12
C SER A 58 5.73 -5.42 9.56
N ALA A 59 5.02 -6.13 10.44
CA ALA A 59 5.41 -6.34 11.82
C ALA A 59 6.84 -6.89 11.95
N LYS A 60 7.28 -7.73 11.00
CA LYS A 60 8.67 -8.22 10.96
C LYS A 60 9.70 -7.12 10.68
N ILE A 61 9.35 -6.15 9.82
CA ILE A 61 10.23 -5.01 9.50
C ILE A 61 10.24 -4.02 10.68
N ALA A 62 9.08 -3.79 11.31
CA ALA A 62 8.94 -2.88 12.43
C ALA A 62 9.47 -3.44 13.76
N GLY A 63 9.69 -4.76 13.86
CA GLY A 63 10.16 -5.45 15.06
C GLY A 63 9.06 -6.21 15.79
N ASP A 64 7.88 -5.62 15.91
CA ASP A 64 6.68 -6.25 16.46
C ASP A 64 5.39 -5.66 15.86
N PHE A 65 4.23 -6.13 16.35
CA PHE A 65 2.92 -5.69 15.86
C PHE A 65 2.60 -4.25 16.29
N ASP A 66 2.98 -3.84 17.50
CA ASP A 66 2.66 -2.52 18.05
C ASP A 66 3.46 -1.42 17.34
N ALA A 67 4.75 -1.65 17.10
CA ALA A 67 5.62 -0.81 16.29
C ALA A 67 5.11 -0.70 14.85
N TYR A 68 4.57 -1.79 14.29
CA TYR A 68 3.95 -1.76 12.96
C TYR A 68 2.69 -0.90 12.91
N ILE A 69 1.79 -1.02 13.88
CA ILE A 69 0.60 -0.18 13.95
C ILE A 69 0.98 1.29 14.15
N HIS A 70 1.90 1.56 15.08
CA HIS A 70 2.39 2.91 15.34
C HIS A 70 3.06 3.53 14.11
N GLY A 71 3.96 2.79 13.44
CA GLY A 71 4.61 3.25 12.22
C GLY A 71 3.62 3.50 11.07
N LEU A 72 2.61 2.63 10.91
CA LEU A 72 1.54 2.86 9.95
C LEU A 72 0.71 4.11 10.27
N GLN A 73 0.39 4.35 11.53
CA GLN A 73 -0.35 5.55 11.94
C GLN A 73 0.45 6.82 11.71
N LEU A 74 1.77 6.80 11.94
CA LEU A 74 2.63 7.93 11.62
C LEU A 74 2.70 8.20 10.11
N MET A 75 2.82 7.15 9.29
CA MET A 75 2.84 7.30 7.83
C MET A 75 1.48 7.70 7.25
N PHE A 76 0.39 7.18 7.81
CA PHE A 76 -0.97 7.31 7.31
C PHE A 76 -1.90 7.74 8.46
N PRO A 77 -1.82 9.02 8.90
CA PRO A 77 -2.45 9.49 10.14
C PRO A 77 -3.94 9.79 10.02
N GLU A 78 -4.53 9.64 8.84
CA GLU A 78 -5.94 9.97 8.63
C GLU A 78 -6.84 9.02 9.44
N ILE A 79 -7.95 9.57 9.97
CA ILE A 79 -8.95 8.82 10.75
C ILE A 79 -9.85 8.00 9.79
N LYS A 80 -9.22 7.14 9.00
CA LYS A 80 -9.86 6.19 8.08
C LYS A 80 -9.08 4.88 8.08
N HIS A 81 -9.64 3.85 7.46
CA HIS A 81 -8.95 2.58 7.36
C HIS A 81 -7.63 2.76 6.58
N PRO A 82 -6.49 2.15 7.01
CA PRO A 82 -5.19 2.36 6.35
C PRO A 82 -5.21 2.10 4.84
N LEU A 83 -5.97 1.10 4.38
CA LEU A 83 -6.18 0.85 2.94
C LEU A 83 -6.74 2.07 2.20
N ASP A 84 -7.71 2.77 2.81
CA ASP A 84 -8.35 3.94 2.22
C ASP A 84 -7.37 5.13 2.20
N ASP A 85 -6.59 5.33 3.26
CA ASP A 85 -5.60 6.42 3.29
C ASP A 85 -4.48 6.21 2.27
N ILE A 86 -3.89 5.01 2.24
CA ILE A 86 -2.87 4.66 1.26
C ILE A 86 -3.43 4.79 -0.15
N ARG A 87 -4.65 4.30 -0.42
CA ARG A 87 -5.29 4.43 -1.73
C ARG A 87 -5.36 5.89 -2.13
N ASP A 88 -5.95 6.76 -1.31
CA ASP A 88 -6.21 8.16 -1.69
C ASP A 88 -4.91 8.91 -1.96
N ARG A 89 -3.86 8.65 -1.17
CA ARG A 89 -2.53 9.21 -1.38
C ARG A 89 -1.86 8.68 -2.64
N LEU A 90 -2.07 7.42 -3.01
CA LEU A 90 -1.50 6.87 -4.24
C LEU A 90 -2.31 7.23 -5.49
N LEU A 91 -3.59 7.58 -5.38
CA LEU A 91 -4.40 8.03 -6.51
C LEU A 91 -3.90 9.34 -7.13
N VAL A 92 -3.19 10.18 -6.37
CA VAL A 92 -2.58 11.40 -6.92
C VAL A 92 -1.36 11.12 -7.79
N CYS A 93 -0.71 9.96 -7.62
CA CYS A 93 0.46 9.58 -8.41
C CYS A 93 0.10 9.19 -9.86
N THR A 94 1.05 9.39 -10.77
CA THR A 94 0.92 9.13 -12.21
C THR A 94 1.61 7.84 -12.66
N SER A 95 2.51 7.28 -11.83
CA SER A 95 3.29 6.07 -12.15
C SER A 95 3.68 5.26 -10.89
N ILE A 96 4.14 4.02 -11.09
CA ILE A 96 4.67 3.18 -9.99
C ILE A 96 5.91 3.82 -9.36
N SER A 97 6.79 4.41 -10.16
CA SER A 97 8.02 5.04 -9.66
C SER A 97 7.71 6.21 -8.72
N GLU A 98 6.73 7.04 -9.08
CA GLU A 98 6.28 8.15 -8.25
C GLU A 98 5.65 7.66 -6.94
N ALA A 99 4.74 6.68 -7.03
CA ALA A 99 4.12 6.04 -5.87
C ALA A 99 5.17 5.43 -4.91
N ARG A 100 6.18 4.74 -5.46
CA ARG A 100 7.28 4.18 -4.67
C ARG A 100 8.09 5.27 -3.97
N ASN A 101 8.46 6.33 -4.68
CA ASN A 101 9.21 7.43 -4.10
C ASN A 101 8.41 8.13 -2.99
N TYR A 102 7.11 8.33 -3.18
CA TYR A 102 6.22 8.86 -2.16
C TYR A 102 6.25 8.00 -0.89
N LEU A 103 6.03 6.68 -1.02
CA LEU A 103 6.02 5.75 0.11
C LEU A 103 7.35 5.71 0.86
N LEU A 104 8.48 5.67 0.13
CA LEU A 104 9.81 5.65 0.73
C LEU A 104 10.15 6.96 1.44
N THR A 105 9.77 8.11 0.86
CA THR A 105 9.95 9.42 1.51
C THR A 105 9.11 9.50 2.78
N ASN A 106 7.85 9.06 2.71
CA ASN A 106 6.96 9.09 3.85
C ASN A 106 7.48 8.21 5.00
N GLN A 107 7.92 6.99 4.68
CA GLN A 107 8.55 6.09 5.64
C GLN A 107 9.82 6.71 6.28
N ARG A 108 10.70 7.33 5.50
CA ARG A 108 11.90 8.02 6.03
C ARG A 108 11.56 9.17 6.97
N ASN A 109 10.52 9.95 6.66
CA ASN A 109 10.14 11.12 7.45
C ASN A 109 9.66 10.76 8.86
N VAL A 110 9.10 9.57 9.03
CA VAL A 110 8.58 9.10 10.33
C VAL A 110 9.60 8.25 11.12
N GLY A 111 10.81 8.04 10.57
CA GLY A 111 11.89 7.33 11.25
C GLY A 111 11.66 5.81 11.42
N VAL A 112 10.83 5.20 10.55
CA VAL A 112 10.61 3.74 10.48
C VAL A 112 11.03 3.14 9.14
#